data_AF-A0AAW4U8G6-F1
#
_entry.id   AF-A0AAW4U8G6-F1
#
_cell.length_a   1.000
_cell.length_b   1.000
_cell.length_c   1.000
_cell.angle_alpha   90.00
_cell.angle_beta   90.00
_cell.angle_gamma   90.00
#
_symmetry.space_group_name_H-M   'P 1'
#
loop_
_entity.id
_entity.type
_entity.pdbx_description
1 polymer ?
#
loop_
_entity_poly.entity_id
_entity_poly.type
_entity_poly.pdbx_seq_one_letter_code
_entity_poly.pdbx_strand_id
1 'polypeptide(L)'
;MLICKYTDPPLTQKEQQELQQKKNNNEPYTEPLSDFDITNFVTKWTWSGDSEQAARKLEFEIVYNTVNKDSAFTALNLKVGGFVYLSYAETDESEPIEIFEGRIFYRKRNSNTFTFSFTAYD
;
A
#
# COMPACT_ATOMS: atom_id res chain seq x y z
N MET A 1 3.64 17.14 6.84
CA MET A 1 3.59 15.67 7.06
C MET A 1 3.31 14.94 5.77
N LEU A 2 3.87 13.74 5.64
CA LEU A 2 3.54 12.82 4.56
C LEU A 2 2.36 11.95 4.98
N ILE A 3 1.42 11.76 4.07
CA ILE A 3 0.26 10.89 4.24
C ILE A 3 0.30 9.90 3.09
N CYS A 4 0.12 8.63 3.39
CA CYS A 4 0.17 7.58 2.38
C CYS A 4 -1.00 6.65 2.48
N LYS A 5 -1.67 6.50 1.35
CA LYS A 5 -2.83 5.63 1.20
C LYS A 5 -2.54 4.51 0.22
N TYR A 6 -3.25 3.40 0.41
CA TYR A 6 -3.13 2.21 -0.39
C TYR A 6 -4.49 1.72 -0.86
N THR A 7 -4.53 1.25 -2.11
CA THR A 7 -5.67 0.57 -2.70
C THR A 7 -5.19 -0.75 -3.31
N ASP A 8 -5.94 -1.83 -3.07
CA ASP A 8 -5.65 -3.13 -3.65
C ASP A 8 -5.66 -3.08 -5.20
N PRO A 9 -4.92 -3.99 -5.87
CA PRO A 9 -4.98 -4.11 -7.32
C PRO A 9 -6.44 -4.32 -7.77
N PRO A 10 -6.81 -3.78 -8.94
CA PRO A 10 -8.14 -4.00 -9.49
C PRO A 10 -8.34 -5.49 -9.75
N LEU A 11 -9.48 -6.01 -9.32
CA LEU A 11 -9.85 -7.41 -9.53
C LEU A 11 -10.05 -7.70 -11.01
N THR A 12 -9.58 -8.86 -11.46
CA THR A 12 -9.90 -9.39 -12.79
C THR A 12 -11.40 -9.70 -12.90
N GLN A 13 -11.92 -9.80 -14.13
CA GLN A 13 -13.33 -10.15 -14.36
C GLN A 13 -13.74 -11.45 -13.65
N LYS A 14 -12.85 -12.44 -13.63
CA LYS A 14 -13.08 -13.72 -12.97
C LYS A 14 -13.19 -13.56 -11.45
N GLU A 15 -12.25 -12.83 -10.83
CA GLU A 15 -12.28 -12.57 -9.38
C GLU A 15 -13.51 -11.76 -8.96
N GLN A 16 -13.96 -10.81 -9.79
CA GLN A 16 -15.18 -10.06 -9.54
C GLN A 16 -16.42 -10.96 -9.55
N GLN A 17 -16.52 -11.89 -10.52
CA GLN A 17 -17.61 -12.85 -10.58
C GLN A 17 -17.60 -13.80 -9.38
N GLU A 18 -16.44 -14.31 -8.98
CA GLU A 18 -16.29 -15.17 -7.80
C GLU A 18 -16.70 -14.44 -6.51
N LEU A 19 -16.30 -13.18 -6.36
CA LEU A 19 -16.68 -12.35 -5.22
C LEU A 19 -18.21 -12.11 -5.18
N GLN A 20 -18.83 -11.84 -6.33
CA GLN A 20 -20.28 -11.70 -6.43
C GLN A 20 -21.02 -13.01 -6.09
N GLN A 21 -20.51 -14.16 -6.56
CA GLN A 21 -21.09 -15.46 -6.21
C GLN A 21 -21.02 -15.74 -4.71
N LYS A 22 -19.87 -15.49 -4.08
CA LYS A 22 -19.73 -15.62 -2.62
C LYS A 22 -20.69 -14.71 -1.86
N LYS A 23 -20.84 -13.46 -2.30
CA LYS A 23 -21.83 -12.52 -1.77
C LYS A 23 -23.25 -13.06 -1.88
N ASN A 24 -23.63 -13.57 -3.04
CA ASN A 24 -24.97 -14.13 -3.26
C ASN A 24 -25.23 -15.40 -2.43
N ASN A 25 -24.19 -16.20 -2.18
CA ASN A 25 -24.27 -17.44 -1.40
C ASN A 25 -24.13 -17.23 0.11
N ASN A 26 -23.98 -16.00 0.60
CA ASN A 26 -23.65 -15.68 2.00
C ASN A 26 -22.40 -16.42 2.53
N GLU A 27 -21.42 -16.66 1.64
CA GLU A 27 -20.13 -17.23 2.03
C GLU A 27 -19.20 -16.13 2.58
N PRO A 28 -18.25 -16.46 3.48
CA PRO A 28 -17.26 -15.50 3.93
C PRO A 28 -16.40 -14.96 2.76
N TYR A 29 -16.31 -13.64 2.66
CA TYR A 29 -15.46 -12.95 1.68
C TYR A 29 -14.72 -11.77 2.32
N THR A 30 -13.70 -11.28 1.64
CA THR A 30 -12.95 -10.07 2.04
C THR A 30 -13.04 -9.07 0.90
N GLU A 31 -13.47 -7.84 1.22
CA GLU A 31 -13.48 -6.76 0.23
C GLU A 31 -12.04 -6.31 -0.09
N PRO A 32 -11.75 -5.94 -1.34
CA PRO A 32 -10.50 -5.27 -1.68
C PRO A 32 -10.33 -4.00 -0.84
N LEU A 33 -9.12 -3.76 -0.34
CA LEU A 33 -8.80 -2.52 0.36
C LEU A 33 -8.86 -1.34 -0.61
N SER A 34 -9.44 -0.23 -0.17
CA SER A 34 -9.52 1.01 -0.96
C SER A 34 -9.33 2.20 -0.03
N ASP A 35 -8.54 3.18 -0.47
CA ASP A 35 -8.25 4.43 0.27
C ASP A 35 -7.75 4.18 1.71
N PHE A 36 -7.01 3.09 1.92
CA PHE A 36 -6.58 2.68 3.26
C PHE A 36 -5.31 3.41 3.69
N ASP A 37 -5.36 4.14 4.80
CA ASP A 37 -4.21 4.88 5.34
C ASP A 37 -3.16 3.92 5.93
N ILE A 38 -1.96 3.95 5.37
CA ILE A 38 -0.81 3.14 5.80
C ILE A 38 0.31 3.97 6.44
N THR A 39 0.10 5.28 6.62
CA THR A 39 1.13 6.24 7.08
C THR A 39 1.84 5.77 8.34
N ASN A 40 1.08 5.30 9.34
CA ASN A 40 1.60 4.86 10.63
C ASN A 40 2.43 3.56 10.57
N PHE A 41 2.39 2.84 9.45
CA PHE A 41 3.19 1.63 9.26
C PHE A 41 4.53 1.92 8.60
N VAL A 42 4.68 3.07 7.95
CA VAL A 42 5.84 3.35 7.10
C VAL A 42 6.97 3.95 7.91
N THR A 43 8.16 3.36 7.79
CA THR A 43 9.36 3.77 8.54
C THR A 43 10.33 4.58 7.70
N LYS A 44 10.24 4.45 6.38
CA LYS A 44 11.16 5.07 5.44
C LYS A 44 10.49 5.31 4.10
N TRP A 45 10.87 6.42 3.48
CA TRP A 45 10.46 6.83 2.14
C TRP A 45 11.68 7.29 1.36
N THR A 46 11.70 7.05 0.06
CA THR A 46 12.65 7.63 -0.88
C THR A 46 11.89 7.87 -2.18
N TRP A 47 11.64 9.14 -2.45
CA TRP A 47 11.03 9.59 -3.69
C TRP A 47 12.13 10.10 -4.63
N SER A 48 12.08 9.68 -5.88
CA SER A 48 13.10 9.99 -6.88
C SER A 48 12.50 10.00 -8.28
N GLY A 49 13.15 10.69 -9.21
CA GLY A 49 12.69 10.82 -10.58
C GLY A 49 13.11 12.16 -11.17
N ASP A 50 13.37 12.18 -12.48
CA ASP A 50 13.69 13.38 -13.23
C ASP A 50 13.10 13.30 -14.65
N SER A 51 13.31 14.34 -15.45
CA SER A 51 12.78 14.44 -16.81
C SER A 51 13.38 13.44 -17.81
N GLU A 52 14.48 12.76 -17.48
CA GLU A 52 15.10 11.75 -18.33
C GLU A 52 14.53 10.34 -18.08
N GLN A 53 13.80 10.16 -16.98
CA GLN A 53 13.17 8.89 -16.63
C GLN A 53 11.72 8.83 -17.13
N ALA A 54 11.28 7.64 -17.55
CA ALA A 54 9.93 7.43 -18.06
C ALA A 54 8.84 7.55 -16.97
N ALA A 55 9.23 7.36 -15.71
CA ALA A 55 8.36 7.42 -14.54
C ALA A 55 9.19 7.82 -13.31
N ARG A 56 8.54 8.48 -12.36
CA ARG A 56 9.07 8.71 -11.01
C ARG A 56 8.95 7.42 -10.21
N LYS A 57 9.79 7.29 -9.19
CA LYS A 57 9.90 6.10 -8.35
C LYS A 57 9.72 6.47 -6.88
N LEU A 58 8.83 5.73 -6.21
CA LEU A 58 8.67 5.76 -4.78
C LEU A 58 9.13 4.43 -4.18
N GLU A 59 10.14 4.48 -3.32
CA GLU A 59 10.57 3.35 -2.50
C GLU A 59 10.19 3.60 -1.05
N PHE A 60 9.54 2.64 -0.40
CA PHE A 60 9.12 2.77 0.99
C PHE A 60 9.20 1.46 1.76
N GLU A 61 9.31 1.54 3.08
CA GLU A 61 9.35 0.37 3.96
C GLU A 61 8.25 0.44 5.00
N ILE A 62 7.53 -0.67 5.20
CA ILE A 62 6.56 -0.80 6.29
C ILE A 62 7.04 -1.82 7.32
N VAL A 63 6.69 -1.60 8.58
CA VAL A 63 6.90 -2.60 9.63
C VAL A 63 5.94 -3.77 9.51
N TYR A 64 6.40 -4.95 9.92
CA TYR A 64 5.53 -6.06 10.27
C TYR A 64 5.96 -6.67 11.61
N ASN A 65 5.08 -7.41 12.25
CA ASN A 65 5.45 -8.22 13.40
C ASN A 65 4.90 -9.65 13.27
N THR A 66 5.37 -10.56 14.11
CA THR A 66 4.86 -11.93 14.19
C THR A 66 3.99 -12.08 15.42
N VAL A 67 2.98 -12.96 15.36
CA VAL A 67 2.04 -13.22 16.47
C VAL A 67 2.77 -13.60 17.76
N ASN A 68 3.93 -14.27 17.67
CA ASN A 68 4.74 -14.66 18.83
C ASN A 68 5.45 -13.48 19.50
N LYS A 69 5.60 -12.35 18.81
CA LYS A 69 6.29 -11.15 19.30
C LYS A 69 5.29 -10.08 19.73
N ASP A 70 4.22 -9.91 18.97
CA ASP A 70 3.10 -9.03 19.28
C ASP A 70 1.85 -9.58 18.59
N SER A 71 0.90 -10.07 19.38
CA SER A 71 -0.36 -10.62 18.89
C SER A 71 -1.41 -9.56 18.58
N ALA A 72 -1.24 -8.33 19.09
CA ALA A 72 -2.14 -7.22 18.81
C ALA A 72 -1.78 -6.52 17.49
N PHE A 73 -0.54 -6.67 17.02
CA PHE A 73 -0.09 -6.08 15.77
C PHE A 73 -0.68 -6.79 14.54
N THR A 74 -1.48 -6.08 13.75
CA THR A 74 -2.02 -6.58 12.49
C THR A 74 -1.11 -6.15 11.34
N ALA A 75 -0.37 -7.09 10.77
CA ALA A 75 0.52 -6.82 9.65
C ALA A 75 -0.25 -6.55 8.36
N LEU A 76 0.13 -5.48 7.65
CA LEU A 76 -0.44 -5.15 6.35
C LEU A 76 0.09 -6.09 5.27
N ASN A 77 -0.80 -6.50 4.36
CA ASN A 77 -0.47 -7.29 3.19
C ASN A 77 -0.66 -6.48 1.91
N LEU A 78 0.23 -5.51 1.67
CA LEU A 78 0.21 -4.74 0.43
C LEU A 78 0.62 -5.65 -0.75
N LYS A 79 -0.19 -5.63 -1.82
CA LYS A 79 -0.07 -6.52 -2.97
C LYS A 79 0.69 -5.84 -4.10
N VAL A 80 1.46 -6.62 -4.86
CA VAL A 80 2.01 -6.18 -6.14
C VAL A 80 0.85 -5.87 -7.09
N GLY A 81 0.95 -4.76 -7.82
CA GLY A 81 -0.11 -4.20 -8.65
C GLY A 81 -1.08 -3.27 -7.92
N GLY A 82 -0.99 -3.18 -6.59
CA GLY A 82 -1.77 -2.25 -5.78
C GLY A 82 -1.28 -0.82 -5.97
N PHE A 83 -2.17 0.14 -5.75
CA PHE A 83 -1.89 1.56 -5.87
C PHE A 83 -1.44 2.16 -4.55
N VAL A 84 -0.52 3.11 -4.63
CA VAL A 84 -0.02 3.90 -3.52
C VAL A 84 -0.15 5.37 -3.88
N TYR A 85 -0.73 6.14 -2.97
CA TYR A 85 -0.96 7.56 -3.09
C TYR A 85 -0.19 8.26 -1.98
N LEU A 86 0.76 9.11 -2.33
CA LEU A 86 1.54 9.89 -1.38
C LEU A 86 1.13 11.35 -1.49
N SER A 87 0.72 11.92 -0.36
CA SER A 87 0.35 13.33 -0.24
C SER A 87 1.22 14.02 0.80
N TYR A 88 1.38 15.34 0.66
CA TYR A 88 2.00 16.20 1.64
C TYR A 88 0.99 17.23 2.13
N ALA A 89 0.90 17.39 3.46
CA ALA A 89 0.16 18.47 4.11
C ALA A 89 1.15 19.30 4.95
N GLU A 90 1.07 20.63 4.94
CA GLU A 90 2.00 21.47 5.73
C GLU A 90 1.77 21.29 7.23
N THR A 91 0.51 21.30 7.66
CA THR A 91 0.03 21.06 9.03
C THR A 91 -1.04 19.97 9.06
N ASP A 92 -1.47 19.53 10.26
CA ASP A 92 -2.53 18.51 10.42
C ASP A 92 -3.91 19.02 9.92
N GLU A 93 -4.06 20.33 9.84
CA GLU A 93 -5.29 21.02 9.42
C GLU A 93 -5.26 21.42 7.93
N SER A 94 -4.10 21.30 7.30
CA SER A 94 -3.92 21.67 5.89
C SER A 94 -4.53 20.62 4.97
N GLU A 95 -5.12 21.06 3.86
CA GLU A 95 -5.57 20.15 2.81
C GLU A 95 -4.35 19.44 2.19
N PRO A 96 -4.30 18.09 2.18
CA PRO A 96 -3.18 17.37 1.60
C PRO A 96 -3.11 17.55 0.09
N ILE A 97 -1.91 17.78 -0.43
CA ILE A 97 -1.63 17.84 -1.87
C ILE A 97 -0.97 16.52 -2.28
N GLU A 98 -1.53 15.84 -3.27
CA GLU A 98 -0.94 14.63 -3.83
C GLU A 98 0.35 14.97 -4.58
N ILE A 99 1.42 14.22 -4.26
CA ILE A 99 2.74 14.39 -4.87
C ILE A 99 3.16 13.17 -5.70
N PHE A 100 2.53 12.01 -5.48
CA PHE A 100 2.79 10.78 -6.22
C PHE A 100 1.57 9.84 -6.16
N GLU A 101 1.18 9.31 -7.31
CA GLU A 101 0.25 8.18 -7.45
C GLU A 101 0.96 7.12 -8.29
N GLY A 102 1.10 5.90 -7.79
CA GLY A 102 1.78 4.86 -8.56
C GLY A 102 1.42 3.44 -8.14
N ARG A 103 1.87 2.47 -8.94
CA ARG A 103 1.62 1.04 -8.71
C ARG A 103 2.84 0.36 -8.09
N ILE A 104 2.61 -0.56 -7.16
CA ILE A 104 3.67 -1.41 -6.59
C ILE A 104 4.10 -2.45 -7.63
N PHE A 105 5.38 -2.44 -8.00
CA PHE A 105 5.98 -3.44 -8.91
C PHE A 105 6.86 -4.45 -8.18
N TYR A 106 7.40 -4.06 -7.02
CA TYR A 106 8.31 -4.91 -6.27
C TYR A 106 7.97 -4.90 -4.79
N ARG A 107 8.11 -6.07 -4.15
CA ARG A 107 7.97 -6.28 -2.71
C ARG A 107 9.06 -7.24 -2.25
N LYS A 108 9.74 -6.89 -1.16
CA LYS A 108 10.74 -7.75 -0.50
C LYS A 108 10.53 -7.79 0.99
N ARG A 109 10.56 -8.99 1.58
CA ARG A 109 10.57 -9.16 3.04
C ARG A 109 12.00 -9.09 3.57
N ASN A 110 12.22 -8.32 4.63
CA ASN A 110 13.44 -8.34 5.42
C ASN A 110 13.13 -8.82 6.84
N SER A 111 13.54 -10.05 7.15
CA SER A 111 13.28 -10.65 8.46
C SER A 111 14.28 -10.26 9.55
N ASN A 112 15.40 -9.61 9.18
CA ASN A 112 16.36 -9.10 10.15
C ASN A 112 15.87 -7.80 10.80
N THR A 113 15.17 -6.96 10.02
CA THR A 113 14.63 -5.67 10.46
C THR A 113 13.12 -5.69 10.66
N PHE A 114 12.45 -6.82 10.39
CA PHE A 114 11.00 -6.96 10.42
C PHE A 114 10.28 -5.91 9.56
N THR A 115 10.80 -5.65 8.36
CA THR A 115 10.21 -4.73 7.39
C THR A 115 9.86 -5.41 6.07
N PHE A 116 8.88 -4.85 5.35
CA PHE A 116 8.71 -5.07 3.93
C PHE A 116 9.13 -3.82 3.16
N SER A 117 10.01 -3.98 2.18
CA SER A 117 10.39 -2.92 1.26
C SER A 117 9.57 -3.03 -0.03
N PHE A 118 9.12 -1.88 -0.54
CA PHE A 118 8.30 -1.76 -1.73
C PHE A 118 8.93 -0.77 -2.71
N THR A 119 8.71 -1.04 -4.00
CA THR A 119 9.02 -0.09 -5.08
C THR A 119 7.77 0.12 -5.90
N ALA A 120 7.37 1.38 -6.05
CA ALA A 120 6.27 1.81 -6.88
C ALA A 120 6.74 2.81 -7.95
N TYR A 121 6.06 2.80 -9.09
CA TYR A 121 6.26 3.73 -10.21
C TYR A 121 4.90 4.32 -10.60
N ASP A 122 4.89 5.59 -11.00
CA ASP A 122 3.71 6.27 -11.56
C ASP A 122 3.51 5.99 -13.05
#